data_AF-A0A543G3Q2-F1
#
_entry.id   AF-A0A543G3Q2-F1
#
_cell.length_a   1.000
_cell.length_b   1.000
_cell.length_c   1.000
_cell.angle_alpha   90.00
_cell.angle_beta   90.00
_cell.angle_gamma   90.00
#
_symmetry.space_group_name_H-M   'P 1'
#
loop_
_entity.id
_entity.type
_entity.pdbx_description
1 polymer ?
#
loop_
_entity_poly.entity_id
_entity_poly.type
_entity_poly.pdbx_seq_one_letter_code
_entity_poly.pdbx_strand_id
1 'polypeptide(L)' 'MKVVIEVPDNKLNFALEVLRSLAFVKKVKPMSNEKISLWEDLKEASNEVQLHKQGKIKLKTAQDLFNEL' A
#
# COMPACT_ATOMS: atom_id res chain seq x y z
N MET A 1 -13.95 -2.98 -1.19
CA MET A 1 -12.56 -3.41 -1.45
C MET A 1 -11.81 -2.27 -2.13
N LYS A 2 -10.50 -2.16 -1.91
CA LYS A 2 -9.62 -1.20 -2.60
C LYS A 2 -8.55 -2.03 -3.33
N VAL A 3 -8.23 -1.65 -4.56
CA VAL A 3 -7.26 -2.34 -5.41
C VAL A 3 -6.21 -1.31 -5.83
N VAL A 4 -4.94 -1.67 -5.73
CA VAL A 4 -3.81 -0.91 -6.26
C VAL A 4 -3.48 -1.51 -7.63
N ILE A 5 -3.29 -0.66 -8.63
CA ILE A 5 -3.01 -1.07 -10.00
C ILE A 5 -1.72 -0.36 -10.41
N GLU A 6 -0.71 -1.15 -10.76
CA GLU A 6 0.54 -0.65 -11.29
C GLU A 6 0.41 -0.53 -12.81
N VAL A 7 0.66 0.67 -13.33
CA VAL A 7 0.62 0.96 -14.77
C VAL A 7 1.87 1.76 -15.13
N PRO A 8 2.44 1.55 -16.33
CA PRO A 8 3.54 2.37 -16.77
C PRO A 8 3.09 3.83 -16.98
N ASP A 9 3.96 4.80 -16.68
CA ASP A 9 3.63 6.24 -16.68
C ASP A 9 3.01 6.72 -18.00
N ASN A 10 3.50 6.20 -19.13
CA ASN A 10 2.99 6.55 -20.46
C ASN A 10 1.55 6.06 -20.72
N LYS A 11 1.01 5.17 -19.88
CA LYS A 11 -0.36 4.66 -19.94
C LYS A 11 -1.24 5.18 -18.79
N LEU A 12 -0.70 5.98 -17.87
CA LEU A 12 -1.44 6.49 -16.71
C LEU A 12 -2.71 7.25 -17.11
N ASN A 13 -2.61 8.18 -18.06
CA ASN A 13 -3.76 8.98 -18.52
C ASN A 13 -4.85 8.10 -19.12
N PHE A 14 -4.47 7.14 -19.97
CA PHE A 14 -5.39 6.17 -20.57
C PHE A 14 -6.06 5.29 -19.50
N ALA A 15 -5.29 4.78 -18.54
CA ALA A 15 -5.83 3.98 -17.45
C ALA A 15 -6.82 4.78 -16.59
N LEU A 16 -6.53 6.05 -16.29
CA LEU A 16 -7.43 6.92 -15.55
C LEU A 16 -8.74 7.20 -16.30
N GLU A 17 -8.69 7.39 -17.61
CA GLU A 17 -9.89 7.58 -18.45
C GLU A 17 -10.77 6.33 -18.46
N VAL A 18 -10.16 5.15 -18.66
CA VAL A 18 -10.89 3.87 -18.61
C VAL A 18 -11.49 3.65 -17.22
N LEU A 19 -10.75 3.89 -16.15
CA LEU A 19 -11.27 3.68 -14.79
C LEU A 19 -12.39 4.67 -14.45
N ARG A 20 -12.37 5.90 -15.00
CA ARG A 20 -13.44 6.88 -14.81
C ARG A 20 -14.69 6.59 -15.64
N SER A 21 -14.56 5.91 -16.78
CA SER A 21 -15.72 5.55 -17.62
C SER A 21 -16.53 4.38 -17.04
N LEU A 22 -15.93 3.61 -16.14
CA LEU A 22 -16.61 2.50 -15.45
C LEU A 22 -17.52 3.02 -14.33
N ALA A 23 -18.84 2.93 -14.53
CA ALA A 23 -19.85 3.43 -13.58
C ALA A 23 -19.78 2.84 -12.16
N PHE A 24 -19.15 1.67 -11.99
CA PHE A 24 -18.96 1.03 -10.68
C PHE A 24 -17.73 1.53 -9.91
N VAL A 25 -16.84 2.28 -10.55
CA VAL A 25 -15.63 2.82 -9.92
C VAL A 25 -15.99 4.11 -9.21
N LYS A 26 -16.17 4.03 -7.89
CA LYS A 26 -16.60 5.18 -7.07
C LYS A 26 -15.53 6.29 -6.97
N LYS A 27 -14.25 5.91 -6.87
CA LYS A 27 -13.13 6.84 -6.64
C LYS A 27 -11.85 6.30 -7.25
N VAL A 28 -11.21 7.12 -8.08
CA VAL A 28 -9.86 6.90 -8.59
C VAL A 28 -8.97 8.00 -8.02
N LYS A 29 -7.89 7.62 -7.33
CA LYS A 29 -6.91 8.56 -6.79
C LYS A 29 -5.51 8.12 -7.23
N PRO A 30 -4.75 8.94 -7.97
CA PRO A 30 -3.34 8.67 -8.19
C PRO A 30 -2.61 8.75 -6.85
N MET A 31 -1.73 7.79 -6.61
CA MET A 31 -0.86 7.72 -5.44
C MET A 31 0.57 7.83 -5.95
N SER A 32 1.39 8.69 -5.33
CA SER A 32 2.82 8.76 -5.64
C SER A 32 3.53 7.52 -5.11
N ASN A 33 4.65 7.13 -5.73
CA ASN A 33 5.44 5.96 -5.29
C ASN A 33 5.80 6.02 -3.80
N GLU A 34 6.17 7.19 -3.28
CA GLU A 34 6.45 7.40 -1.85
C GLU A 34 5.25 7.05 -0.96
N LYS A 35 4.03 7.41 -1.39
CA LYS A 35 2.80 7.10 -0.66
C LYS A 35 2.42 5.63 -0.79
N ILE A 36 2.78 4.96 -1.89
CA ILE A 36 2.56 3.52 -2.08
C ILE A 36 3.45 2.75 -1.11
N SER A 37 4.76 3.01 -1.12
CA SER A 37 5.72 2.38 -0.19
C SER A 37 5.28 2.56 1.26
N LEU A 38 5.00 3.80 1.68
CA LEU A 38 4.54 4.06 3.05
C LEU A 38 3.25 3.30 3.40
N TRP A 39 2.33 3.12 2.45
CA TRP A 39 1.09 2.37 2.69
C TRP A 39 1.36 0.89 2.85
N GLU A 40 2.28 0.33 2.06
CA GLU A 40 2.72 -1.05 2.18
C GLU A 40 3.45 -1.29 3.50
N ASP A 41 4.39 -0.42 3.86
CA ASP A 41 5.14 -0.47 5.12
C ASP A 41 4.19 -0.43 6.33
N LEU A 42 3.20 0.46 6.32
CA LEU A 42 2.20 0.57 7.39
C LEU A 42 1.30 -0.67 7.47
N LYS A 43 0.94 -1.25 6.31
CA LYS A 43 0.13 -2.46 6.26
C LYS A 43 0.91 -3.66 6.78
N GLU A 44 2.18 -3.77 6.41
CA GLU A 44 3.09 -4.80 6.87
C GLU A 44 3.31 -4.70 8.38
N ALA A 45 3.67 -3.52 8.89
CA ALA A 45 3.82 -3.27 10.32
C ALA A 45 2.54 -3.59 11.11
N SER A 46 1.36 -3.23 10.58
CA SER A 46 0.09 -3.59 11.21
C SER A 46 -0.15 -5.10 11.23
N ASN A 47 0.24 -5.82 10.17
CA ASN A 47 0.14 -7.28 10.11
C ASN A 47 1.12 -7.93 11.10
N GLU A 48 2.35 -7.42 11.22
CA GLU A 48 3.34 -7.91 12.18
C GLU A 48 2.86 -7.74 13.63
N VAL A 49 2.29 -6.58 13.96
CA VAL A 49 1.68 -6.34 15.28
C VAL A 49 0.52 -7.30 15.54
N GLN A 50 -0.30 -7.58 14.53
CA GLN A 50 -1.40 -8.52 14.64
C GLN A 50 -0.90 -9.96 14.86
N LEU A 51 0.12 -10.40 14.11
CA LEU A 51 0.71 -11.73 14.22
C LEU A 51 1.48 -11.92 15.54
N HIS A 52 2.11 -10.86 16.06
CA HIS A 52 2.69 -10.84 17.40
C HIS A 52 1.64 -10.98 18.50
N LYS A 53 0.53 -10.23 18.39
CA LYS A 53 -0.61 -10.38 19.31
C LYS A 53 -1.24 -11.78 19.27
N GLN A 54 -1.13 -12.48 18.13
CA GLN A 54 -1.54 -13.87 17.97
C GLN A 54 -0.49 -14.90 18.45
N GLY A 55 0.67 -14.45 18.95
CA GLY A 55 1.73 -15.30 19.49
C GLY A 55 2.55 -16.07 18.44
N LYS A 56 2.45 -15.71 17.16
CA LYS A 56 3.09 -16.46 16.05
C LYS A 56 4.50 -15.98 15.69
N ILE A 57 4.87 -14.77 16.08
CA ILE A 57 6.18 -14.15 15.79
C ILE A 57 6.64 -13.29 16.98
N LYS A 58 7.95 -13.22 17.20
CA LYS A 58 8.58 -12.25 18.12
C LYS A 58 8.84 -10.96 17.33
N LEU A 59 8.34 -9.82 17.81
CA LEU A 59 8.61 -8.53 17.18
C LEU A 59 10.09 -8.19 17.29
N LYS A 60 10.67 -7.62 16.23
CA LYS A 60 11.92 -6.86 16.31
C LYS A 60 11.70 -5.66 17.23
N THR A 61 12.74 -5.27 17.97
CA THR A 61 12.62 -4.14 18.90
C THR A 61 12.54 -2.82 18.13
N ALA A 62 11.94 -1.78 18.74
CA ALA A 62 11.90 -0.44 18.15
C ALA A 62 13.31 0.11 17.82
N GLN A 63 14.34 -0.40 18.50
CA GLN A 63 15.74 -0.10 18.25
C GLN A 63 16.24 -0.69 16.92
N ASP A 64 15.82 -1.91 16.59
CA ASP A 64 16.19 -2.59 15.34
C ASP A 64 15.55 -1.90 14.14
N LEU A 65 14.29 -1.47 14.27
CA LEU A 65 13.58 -0.73 13.22
C LEU A 65 14.24 0.62 12.91
N PHE A 66 14.78 1.30 13.92
CA PHE A 66 15.48 2.58 13.75
C PHE A 66 16.83 2.44 13.04
N ASN A 67 17.51 1.30 13.19
CA ASN A 67 18.83 1.07 12.62
C ASN A 67 18.78 0.63 11.14
N GLU A 68 17.61 0.24 10.62
CA GLU A 68 17.40 -0.15 9.23
C GLU A 68 17.04 1.04 8.30
N LEU A 69 16.83 2.24 8.88
CA LEU A 69 16.61 3.52 8.17
C LEU A 69 17.92 4.29 7.97
#